data_AF-A0A842UH62-F1
#
_entry.id   AF-A0A842UH62-F1
#
_cell.length_a   1.000
_cell.length_b   1.000
_cell.length_c   1.000
_cell.angle_alpha   90.00
_cell.angle_beta   90.00
_cell.angle_gamma   90.00
#
_symmetry.space_group_name_H-M   'P 1'
#
loop_
_entity.id
_entity.type
_entity.pdbx_description
1 polymer ?
#
loop_
_entity_poly.entity_id
_entity_poly.type
_entity_poly.pdbx_seq_one_letter_code
_entity_poly.pdbx_strand_id
1 'polypeptide(L)' 'MTHLWHDIKAGDKVPSRINIVIEIPMGSKCKYELSRTTGSIRVDRVLATAMTYPQNYGFVPQTLCE' A
#
# COMPACT_ATOMS: atom_id res chain seq x y z
N MET A 1 -15.60 -5.43 9.06
CA MET A 1 -14.15 -5.38 8.79
C MET A 1 -13.90 -4.16 7.92
N THR A 2 -12.91 -3.33 8.27
CA THR A 2 -12.59 -2.09 7.55
C THR A 2 -11.79 -2.40 6.29
N HIS A 3 -12.22 -1.89 5.13
CA HIS A 3 -11.52 -2.01 3.87
C HIS A 3 -10.52 -0.85 3.70
N LEU A 4 -9.21 -1.15 3.73
CA LEU A 4 -8.14 -0.15 3.80
C LEU A 4 -8.13 0.87 2.64
N TRP A 5 -8.69 0.50 1.48
CA TRP A 5 -8.79 1.41 0.34
C TRP A 5 -10.04 2.30 0.35
N HIS A 6 -11.17 1.80 0.85
CA HIS A 6 -12.46 2.50 0.71
C HIS A 6 -12.84 3.26 1.98
N ASP A 7 -12.53 2.70 3.15
CA ASP A 7 -13.02 3.19 4.43
C ASP A 7 -12.06 4.17 5.13
N ILE A 8 -10.81 4.25 4.65
CA ILE A 8 -9.80 5.18 5.16
C ILE A 8 -9.80 6.44 4.28
N LYS A 9 -9.88 7.61 4.90
CA LYS A 9 -9.78 8.89 4.17
C LYS A 9 -8.38 9.07 3.58
N ALA A 10 -8.30 9.63 2.38
CA ALA A 10 -7.05 10.00 1.73
C ALA A 10 -6.23 11.05 2.51
N GLY A 11 -6.84 11.77 3.46
CA GLY A 11 -6.21 12.76 4.32
C GLY A 11 -7.17 13.92 4.63
N ASP A 12 -6.88 14.70 5.67
CA ASP A 12 -7.74 15.86 6.02
C ASP A 12 -7.41 17.12 5.21
N LYS A 13 -6.24 17.16 4.55
CA LYS A 13 -5.73 18.33 3.81
C LYS A 13 -5.13 17.93 2.45
N VAL A 14 -5.80 17.06 1.72
CA VAL A 14 -5.40 16.66 0.36
C VAL A 14 -5.41 17.89 -0.57
N PRO A 15 -4.38 18.13 -1.40
CA PRO A 15 -3.20 17.29 -1.66
C PRO A 15 -1.97 17.60 -0.78
N SER A 16 -2.01 18.65 0.04
CA SER A 16 -0.85 19.10 0.84
C SER A 16 -0.40 18.12 1.93
N ARG A 17 -1.33 17.33 2.49
CA ARG A 17 -1.06 16.28 3.47
C ARG A 17 -2.01 15.11 3.25
N ILE A 18 -1.43 13.94 3.03
CA ILE A 18 -2.15 12.71 2.68
C ILE A 18 -1.85 11.59 3.68
N ASN A 19 -2.79 10.65 3.80
CA ASN A 19 -2.60 9.38 4.47
C ASN A 19 -2.06 8.37 3.47
N ILE A 20 -1.15 7.50 3.93
CA ILE A 20 -0.61 6.40 3.14
C ILE A 20 -0.80 5.11 3.92
N VAL A 21 -1.35 4.10 3.26
CA VAL A 21 -1.40 2.72 3.77
C VAL A 21 -0.16 2.01 3.29
N ILE A 22 0.72 1.62 4.21
CA ILE A 22 1.99 0.96 3.90
C ILE A 22 1.73 -0.52 3.64
N GLU A 23 2.08 -0.98 2.45
CA GLU A 23 2.00 -2.39 2.04
C GLU A 23 3.33 -3.10 2.28
N ILE A 24 4.44 -2.42 1.97
CA ILE A 24 5.78 -3.01 1.99
C ILE A 24 6.67 -2.15 2.90
N PRO A 25 7.08 -2.69 4.05
CA PRO A 25 8.05 -2.02 4.91
C PRO A 25 9.42 -1.91 4.23
N MET A 26 10.15 -0.85 4.57
CA MET A 26 11.55 -0.68 4.20
C MET A 26 12.38 -1.93 4.52
N GLY A 27 13.23 -2.34 3.59
CA GLY A 27 14.08 -3.52 3.71
C GLY A 27 13.40 -4.85 3.35
N SER A 28 12.09 -4.86 3.07
CA SER A 28 11.40 -6.08 2.66
C SER A 28 11.80 -6.54 1.26
N LYS A 29 11.98 -7.85 1.10
CA LYS A 29 12.05 -8.55 -0.20
C LYS A 29 10.70 -9.07 -0.68
N CYS A 30 9.70 -9.08 0.20
CA CYS A 30 8.36 -9.53 -0.14
C CYS A 30 7.58 -8.34 -0.68
N LYS A 31 7.11 -8.46 -1.93
CA LYS A 31 6.18 -7.53 -2.53
C LYS A 31 4.77 -7.92 -2.09
N TYR A 32 4.31 -7.23 -1.06
CA TYR A 32 2.93 -7.28 -0.61
C TYR A 32 2.06 -6.33 -1.43
N GLU A 33 0.78 -6.67 -1.52
CA GLU A 33 -0.24 -5.83 -2.15
C GLU A 33 -1.58 -6.01 -1.44
N LEU A 34 -2.39 -4.96 -1.47
CA LEU A 34 -3.79 -5.01 -1.08
C LEU A 34 -4.61 -5.78 -2.12
N SER A 35 -5.35 -6.79 -1.66
CA SER A 35 -6.42 -7.40 -2.44
C SER A 35 -7.61 -6.44 -2.56
N ARG A 36 -7.85 -5.91 -3.76
CA ARG A 36 -8.97 -4.99 -4.05
C ARG A 36 -10.36 -5.57 -3.72
N THR A 37 -10.51 -6.88 -3.74
CA THR A 37 -11.78 -7.58 -3.47
C THR A 37 -12.03 -7.77 -1.97
N THR A 38 -10.98 -8.07 -1.21
CA THR A 38 -11.13 -8.50 0.20
C THR A 38 -10.65 -7.46 1.20
N GLY A 39 -9.86 -6.48 0.78
CA GLY A 39 -9.20 -5.51 1.67
C GLY A 39 -8.06 -6.08 2.50
N SER A 40 -7.67 -7.34 2.27
CA SER A 40 -6.55 -8.01 2.97
C SER A 40 -5.22 -7.76 2.26
N ILE A 41 -4.12 -7.85 3.02
CA ILE A 41 -2.76 -7.82 2.48
C ILE A 41 -2.37 -9.22 2.02
N ARG A 42 -1.93 -9.35 0.77
CA ARG A 42 -1.48 -10.60 0.16
C ARG A 42 -0.03 -10.45 -0.30
N VAL A 43 0.73 -11.54 -0.26
CA VAL A 43 2.00 -11.62 -0.99
C VAL A 43 1.68 -11.74 -2.47
N ASP A 44 2.08 -10.74 -3.26
CA ASP A 44 2.08 -10.86 -4.73
C ASP A 44 3.25 -11.77 -5.14
N ARG A 45 4.46 -11.44 -4.70
CA ARG A 45 5.67 -12.25 -4.96
C ARG A 45 6.83 -11.92 -4.02
N VAL A 46 7.85 -12.77 -4.05
CA VAL A 46 9.18 -12.45 -3.53
C VAL A 46 10.02 -11.87 -4.68
N LEU A 47 10.79 -10.80 -4.42
CA LEU A 47 11.68 -10.21 -5.41
C LEU A 47 12.75 -11.23 -5.84
N ALA A 48 12.86 -11.48 -7.15
CA ALA A 48 13.80 -12.46 -7.71
C ALA A 48 15.26 -12.01 -7.61
N THR A 49 15.49 -10.70 -7.68
CA THR A 49 16.82 -10.11 -7.51
C THR A 49 17.10 -9.88 -6.03
N ALA A 50 18.39 -9.86 -5.64
CA ALA A 50 18.84 -9.51 -4.28
C ALA A 50 18.66 -8.01 -3.97
N MET A 51 17.47 -7.48 -4.23
CA MET A 51 17.06 -6.11 -3.95
C MET A 51 16.00 -6.12 -2.84
N THR A 52 15.90 -5.01 -2.13
CA THR A 52 14.89 -4.74 -1.10
C THR A 52 14.26 -3.39 -1.36
N TYR A 53 13.03 -3.18 -0.93
CA TYR A 53 12.42 -1.85 -0.98
C TYR A 53 13.22 -0.86 -0.12
N PRO A 54 13.79 0.21 -0.70
CA PRO A 54 14.69 1.11 0.04
C PRO A 54 13.95 2.04 1.01
N GLN A 55 12.63 2.18 0.87
CA GLN A 55 11.75 2.93 1.76
C GLN A 55 10.42 2.19 1.93
N ASN A 56 9.60 2.65 2.89
CA ASN A 56 8.23 2.18 3.02
C ASN A 56 7.44 2.50 1.75
N TYR A 57 6.72 1.52 1.21
CA TYR A 57 5.95 1.64 -0.02
C TYR A 57 4.50 1.23 0.24
N GLY A 58 3.59 1.89 -0.47
CA GLY A 58 2.16 1.62 -0.36
C GLY A 58 1.36 2.57 -1.23
N PHE A 59 0.10 2.80 -0.86
CA PHE A 59 -0.85 3.57 -1.66
C PHE A 59 -1.61 4.62 -0.84
N VAL A 60 -2.19 5.58 -1.55
CA VAL A 60 -3.10 6.58 -0.96
C VAL A 60 -4.53 6.04 -1.02
N PRO A 61 -5.24 5.89 0.12
CA PRO A 61 -6.63 5.46 0.14
C PRO A 61 -7.53 6.34 -0.74
N GLN A 62 -8.64 5.78 -1.23
CA GLN A 62 -9.63 6.49 -2.07
C GLN A 62 -9.06 7.15 -3.34
N THR A 63 -7.95 6.64 -3.89
CA THR A 63 -7.40 7.07 -5.19
C THR A 63 -7.39 5.93 -6.21
N LEU A 64 -7.41 6.27 -7.50
CA LEU A 64 -7.34 5.34 -8.63
C LEU A 64 -6.43 5.93 -9.71
N CYS A 65 -5.70 5.10 -10.44
CA CYS A 65 -4.85 5.46 -11.58
C CYS A 65 -5.24 4.63 -12.80
N GLU A 66 -5.06 5.18 -14.01
CA GLU A 66 -5.23 4.52 -15.31
C GLU A 66 -4.14 3.46 -15.59
#